data_AF-A0A969VR09-F1
#
_entry.id   AF-A0A969VR09-F1
#
_cell.length_a   1.000
_cell.length_b   1.000
_cell.length_c   1.000
_cell.angle_alpha   90.00
_cell.angle_beta   90.00
_cell.angle_gamma   90.00
#
_symmetry.space_group_name_H-M   'P 1'
#
loop_
_entity.id
_entity.type
_entity.pdbx_description
1 polymer ?
#
loop_
_entity_poly.entity_id
_entity_poly.type
_entity_poly.pdbx_seq_one_letter_code
_entity_poly.pdbx_strand_id
1 'polypeptide(L)'
;MYQSNKNTILIKTYLTASYWNGKIPELLKQRFTDYLEITNNHVGFKDADDFIKYLGWSIDKNAVTTFPEMDVTPLVVQTIRDSLDICLKTIPNEINQIFVYPTQNAFVKESMNGVSGFTPTNNILILFVVLDNDFATALEETVVHEFNHSIFWRHTKWNRLIDGFVGEGLAEHFREDLVGGKSAPWSLKNNLEECKNGFIF
;
A
#
# COMPACT_ATOMS: atom_id res chain seq x y z
N MET A 1 -30.82 -16.41 -2.97
CA MET A 1 -29.90 -16.70 -1.84
C MET A 1 -28.48 -16.55 -2.37
N TYR A 2 -27.82 -15.42 -2.09
CA TYR A 2 -26.39 -15.27 -2.35
C TYR A 2 -25.66 -15.91 -1.16
N GLN A 3 -25.09 -17.10 -1.35
CA GLN A 3 -24.15 -17.65 -0.37
C GLN A 3 -22.85 -16.86 -0.53
N SER A 4 -22.54 -15.98 0.42
CA SER A 4 -21.21 -15.37 0.49
C SER A 4 -20.24 -16.49 0.87
N ASN A 5 -19.51 -17.03 -0.10
CA ASN A 5 -18.25 -17.66 0.21
C ASN A 5 -17.40 -16.59 0.90
N LYS A 6 -17.14 -16.76 2.20
CA LYS A 6 -16.16 -15.95 2.91
C LYS A 6 -14.81 -16.24 2.27
N ASN A 7 -14.47 -15.48 1.23
CA ASN A 7 -13.11 -15.40 0.73
C ASN A 7 -12.27 -14.95 1.93
N THR A 8 -11.53 -15.89 2.51
CA THR A 8 -10.62 -15.60 3.62
C THR A 8 -9.55 -14.67 3.09
N ILE A 9 -9.70 -13.36 3.32
CA ILE A 9 -8.68 -12.37 3.00
C ILE A 9 -7.49 -12.66 3.91
N LEU A 10 -6.36 -13.03 3.32
CA LEU A 10 -5.15 -13.31 4.06
C LEU A 10 -4.40 -11.99 4.28
N ILE A 11 -4.59 -11.40 5.45
CA ILE A 11 -3.79 -10.26 5.90
C ILE A 11 -2.49 -10.84 6.47
N LYS A 12 -1.38 -10.59 5.77
CA LYS A 12 -0.04 -10.96 6.22
C LYS A 12 0.69 -9.70 6.66
N THR A 13 1.18 -9.69 7.89
CA THR A 13 2.03 -8.59 8.36
C THR A 13 3.47 -9.02 8.37
N TYR A 14 4.34 -8.14 7.86
CA TYR A 14 5.76 -8.38 7.77
C TYR A 14 6.53 -7.37 8.62
N LEU A 15 7.45 -7.91 9.41
CA LEU A 15 8.37 -7.17 10.25
C LEU A 15 9.72 -7.18 9.57
N THR A 16 10.14 -6.06 8.98
CA THR A 16 11.47 -5.97 8.37
C THR A 16 12.46 -5.49 9.42
N ALA A 17 13.44 -6.31 9.80
CA ALA A 17 14.58 -5.88 10.61
C ALA A 17 15.87 -5.98 9.78
N SER A 18 16.47 -4.82 9.50
CA SER A 18 17.84 -4.55 9.04
C SER A 18 18.31 -5.01 7.64
N TYR A 19 18.45 -4.07 6.68
CA TYR A 19 19.56 -4.13 5.72
C TYR A 19 20.10 -2.80 5.17
N TRP A 20 21.40 -2.52 5.40
CA TRP A 20 22.28 -1.91 4.39
C TRP A 20 23.78 -2.10 4.72
N ASN A 21 24.42 -3.10 4.10
CA ASN A 21 25.87 -3.17 3.82
C ASN A 21 26.20 -4.31 2.81
N GLY A 22 25.47 -4.40 1.69
CA GLY A 22 25.87 -5.20 0.50
C GLY A 22 25.66 -6.73 0.44
N LYS A 23 24.91 -7.37 1.33
CA LYS A 23 24.57 -8.81 1.40
C LYS A 23 23.32 -9.03 2.27
N ILE A 24 22.10 -9.01 1.71
CA ILE A 24 20.85 -9.34 2.43
C ILE A 24 21.16 -10.46 3.45
N PRO A 25 21.03 -10.25 4.78
CA PRO A 25 21.51 -11.20 5.77
C PRO A 25 20.75 -12.49 5.50
N GLU A 26 21.45 -13.61 5.56
CA GLU A 26 20.85 -14.92 5.26
C GLU A 26 19.62 -15.19 6.14
N LEU A 27 19.54 -14.53 7.30
CA LEU A 27 18.40 -14.47 8.22
C LEU A 27 17.17 -13.71 7.69
N LEU A 28 17.34 -12.60 6.97
CA LEU A 28 16.22 -11.97 6.26
C LEU A 28 15.84 -12.77 5.04
N LYS A 29 16.80 -13.35 4.30
CA LYS A 29 16.44 -14.30 3.25
C LYS A 29 15.61 -15.41 3.87
N GLN A 30 16.05 -16.09 4.93
CA GLN A 30 15.29 -17.16 5.60
C GLN A 30 13.91 -16.71 6.10
N ARG A 31 13.81 -15.57 6.81
CA ARG A 31 12.52 -15.03 7.27
C ARG A 31 11.59 -14.60 6.14
N PHE A 32 12.13 -14.14 5.01
CA PHE A 32 11.33 -13.89 3.82
C PHE A 32 11.03 -15.20 3.07
N THR A 33 11.96 -16.15 2.96
CA THR A 33 11.87 -17.43 2.22
C THR A 33 10.91 -18.42 2.88
N ASP A 34 10.83 -18.45 4.22
CA ASP A 34 9.93 -19.34 4.96
C ASP A 34 8.45 -18.89 4.83
N TYR A 35 8.19 -17.62 4.49
CA TYR A 35 6.85 -17.07 4.23
C TYR A 35 6.61 -16.70 2.74
N LEU A 36 7.68 -16.61 1.95
CA LEU A 36 7.77 -16.76 0.50
C LEU A 36 7.89 -18.25 0.16
N GLU A 37 7.14 -19.12 0.85
CA GLU A 37 6.57 -20.25 0.14
C GLU A 37 5.66 -19.68 -0.96
N ILE A 38 6.29 -19.37 -2.09
CA ILE A 38 5.85 -19.75 -3.42
C ILE A 38 4.36 -19.43 -3.64
N THR A 39 4.03 -18.14 -3.68
CA THR A 39 3.51 -17.71 -4.98
C THR A 39 4.74 -17.40 -5.81
N ASN A 40 4.96 -18.10 -6.93
CA ASN A 40 6.01 -17.78 -7.93
C ASN A 40 5.91 -16.34 -8.51
N ASN A 41 5.10 -15.48 -7.90
CA ASN A 41 4.89 -14.09 -8.22
C ASN A 41 5.47 -13.31 -7.04
N HIS A 42 6.52 -12.54 -7.26
CA HIS A 42 7.23 -11.72 -6.27
C HIS A 42 6.34 -10.58 -5.73
N VAL A 43 5.17 -10.87 -5.16
CA VAL A 43 4.15 -9.90 -4.73
C VAL A 43 3.79 -8.93 -5.86
N GLY A 44 3.74 -9.42 -7.10
CA GLY A 44 3.51 -8.63 -8.30
C GLY A 44 4.73 -7.87 -8.86
N PHE A 45 5.90 -7.99 -8.24
CA PHE A 45 7.16 -7.49 -8.79
C PHE A 45 7.79 -8.48 -9.78
N LYS A 46 8.76 -7.98 -10.55
CA LYS A 46 9.46 -8.77 -11.57
C LYS A 46 10.30 -9.89 -10.95
N ASP A 47 11.03 -9.56 -9.89
CA ASP A 47 11.94 -10.44 -9.17
C ASP A 47 12.10 -9.98 -7.71
N ALA A 48 12.78 -10.79 -6.90
CA ALA A 48 12.98 -10.49 -5.48
C ALA A 48 13.83 -9.23 -5.26
N ASP A 49 14.78 -8.92 -6.16
CA ASP A 49 15.63 -7.74 -6.02
C ASP A 49 14.82 -6.46 -6.25
N ASP A 50 13.90 -6.48 -7.21
CA ASP A 50 12.97 -5.39 -7.49
C ASP A 50 12.06 -5.11 -6.29
N PHE A 51 11.49 -6.16 -5.70
CA PHE A 51 10.69 -6.04 -4.49
C PHE A 51 11.48 -5.47 -3.31
N ILE A 52 12.72 -5.93 -3.09
CA ILE A 52 13.59 -5.45 -2.01
C ILE A 52 13.96 -3.97 -2.21
N LYS A 53 14.24 -3.55 -3.44
CA LYS A 53 14.51 -2.14 -3.75
C LYS A 53 13.30 -1.26 -3.41
N TYR A 54 12.11 -1.72 -3.76
CA TYR A 54 10.87 -1.03 -3.44
C TYR A 54 10.69 -0.90 -1.92
N LEU A 55 10.79 -2.00 -1.16
CA LEU A 55 10.69 -1.96 0.30
C LEU A 55 11.72 -1.02 0.93
N GLY A 56 12.96 -1.01 0.44
CA GLY A 56 14.00 -0.12 0.94
C GLY A 56 13.70 1.37 0.73
N TRP A 57 12.95 1.72 -0.32
CA TRP A 57 12.46 3.08 -0.51
C TRP A 57 11.27 3.38 0.41
N SER A 58 10.29 2.48 0.48
CA SER A 58 9.02 2.71 1.18
C SER A 58 9.12 2.71 2.71
N ILE A 59 10.11 2.03 3.28
CA ILE A 59 10.24 1.85 4.74
C ILE A 59 11.17 2.90 5.41
N ASP A 60 12.00 3.58 4.60
CA ASP A 60 13.15 4.45 4.93
C ASP A 60 14.52 3.77 4.76
N LYS A 61 15.41 4.42 4.00
CA LYS A 61 16.79 3.99 3.75
C LYS A 61 17.71 4.24 4.95
N ASN A 62 17.34 5.14 5.86
CA ASN A 62 18.20 5.60 6.96
C ASN A 62 17.80 5.05 8.36
N ALA A 63 16.53 4.67 8.58
CA ALA A 63 16.01 4.13 9.85
C ALA A 63 16.42 2.69 10.21
N VAL A 64 17.46 2.14 9.57
CA VAL A 64 17.66 0.68 9.45
C VAL A 64 18.29 0.01 10.69
N THR A 65 18.57 0.74 11.78
CA THR A 65 19.21 0.15 12.97
C THR A 65 18.23 -0.46 13.96
N THR A 66 16.98 0.01 14.04
CA THR A 66 15.94 -0.54 14.92
C THR A 66 14.56 -0.22 14.36
N PHE A 67 13.91 -1.21 13.75
CA PHE A 67 12.45 -1.15 13.60
C PHE A 67 11.85 -1.51 14.96
N PRO A 68 10.98 -0.66 15.54
CA PRO A 68 10.20 -1.10 16.67
C PRO A 68 9.44 -2.36 16.23
N GLU A 69 9.43 -3.37 17.10
CA GLU A 69 8.59 -4.54 16.89
C GLU A 69 7.16 -4.03 16.72
N MET A 70 6.61 -4.22 15.51
CA MET A 70 5.23 -3.84 15.25
C MET A 70 4.37 -4.92 15.89
N ASP A 71 3.77 -4.60 17.04
CA ASP A 71 2.52 -5.24 17.37
C ASP A 71 1.48 -4.63 16.44
N VAL A 72 1.11 -5.37 15.40
CA VAL A 72 0.03 -4.98 14.50
C VAL A 72 -1.18 -4.94 15.37
N THR A 73 -1.53 -3.74 15.79
CA THR A 73 -2.59 -3.60 16.76
C THR A 73 -3.84 -4.21 16.14
N PRO A 74 -4.70 -4.86 16.94
CA PRO A 74 -6.02 -5.28 16.49
C PRO A 74 -6.77 -4.16 15.74
N LEU A 75 -6.45 -2.89 16.04
CA LEU A 75 -6.91 -1.71 15.33
C LEU A 75 -6.51 -1.69 13.84
N VAL A 76 -5.24 -1.92 13.47
CA VAL A 76 -4.82 -1.93 12.04
C VAL A 76 -5.61 -2.97 11.25
N VAL A 77 -5.72 -4.19 11.79
CA VAL A 77 -6.46 -5.27 11.15
C VAL A 77 -7.94 -4.94 11.05
N GLN A 78 -8.51 -4.35 12.10
CA GLN A 78 -9.91 -3.97 12.14
C GLN A 78 -10.22 -2.86 11.12
N THR A 79 -9.40 -1.80 11.07
CA THR A 79 -9.53 -0.72 10.08
C THR A 79 -9.49 -1.27 8.66
N ILE A 80 -8.50 -2.11 8.32
CA ILE A 80 -8.41 -2.73 6.98
C ILE A 80 -9.68 -3.54 6.66
N ARG A 81 -10.18 -4.34 7.61
CA ARG A 81 -11.40 -5.14 7.41
C ARG A 81 -12.63 -4.27 7.18
N ASP A 82 -12.83 -3.25 8.01
CA ASP A 82 -13.98 -2.37 7.91
C ASP A 82 -13.98 -1.60 6.58
N SER A 83 -12.82 -1.11 6.15
CA SER A 83 -12.65 -0.44 4.85
C SER A 83 -12.93 -1.38 3.68
N LEU A 84 -12.45 -2.64 3.73
CA LEU A 84 -12.73 -3.62 2.69
C LEU A 84 -14.21 -4.03 2.67
N ASP A 85 -14.85 -4.16 3.83
CA ASP A 85 -16.27 -4.47 3.93
C ASP A 85 -17.12 -3.36 3.29
N ILE A 86 -16.72 -2.09 3.45
CA ILE A 86 -17.34 -0.95 2.76
C ILE A 86 -17.15 -1.09 1.24
N CYS A 87 -15.91 -1.31 0.78
CA CYS A 87 -15.59 -1.46 -0.63
C CYS A 87 -16.35 -2.61 -1.33
N LEU A 88 -16.36 -3.79 -0.70
CA LEU A 88 -16.96 -5.01 -1.24
C LEU A 88 -18.49 -4.96 -1.29
N LYS A 89 -19.13 -4.14 -0.44
CA LYS A 89 -20.57 -3.84 -0.54
C LYS A 89 -20.89 -2.96 -1.75
N THR A 90 -19.95 -2.10 -2.16
CA THR A 90 -20.13 -1.19 -3.30
C THR A 90 -19.81 -1.87 -4.62
N ILE A 91 -18.64 -2.51 -4.73
CA ILE A 91 -18.20 -3.18 -5.97
C ILE A 91 -17.59 -4.55 -5.61
N PRO A 92 -18.17 -5.66 -6.11
CA PRO A 92 -17.59 -6.98 -5.93
C PRO A 92 -16.19 -7.07 -6.55
N ASN A 93 -15.23 -7.50 -5.75
CA ASN A 93 -13.84 -7.64 -6.15
C ASN A 93 -13.17 -8.73 -5.30
N GLU A 94 -12.05 -9.28 -5.76
CA GLU A 94 -11.29 -10.29 -5.01
C GLU A 94 -9.92 -9.73 -4.65
N ILE A 95 -9.78 -9.33 -3.38
CA ILE A 95 -8.50 -9.09 -2.75
C ILE A 95 -8.13 -10.34 -1.97
N ASN A 96 -7.04 -10.98 -2.35
CA ASN A 96 -6.64 -12.25 -1.75
C ASN A 96 -5.53 -12.07 -0.73
N GLN A 97 -4.70 -11.03 -0.90
CA GLN A 97 -3.53 -10.81 -0.06
C GLN A 97 -3.36 -9.34 0.25
N ILE A 98 -3.14 -9.04 1.53
CA ILE A 98 -2.79 -7.70 1.99
C ILE A 98 -1.52 -7.80 2.81
N PHE A 99 -0.53 -7.02 2.43
CA PHE A 99 0.77 -6.96 3.08
C PHE A 99 0.85 -5.65 3.85
N VAL A 100 1.14 -5.71 5.14
CA VAL A 100 1.31 -4.51 5.97
C VAL A 100 2.73 -4.44 6.49
N TYR A 101 3.35 -3.28 6.36
CA TYR A 101 4.73 -3.01 6.77
C TYR A 101 4.79 -1.77 7.67
N PRO A 102 5.59 -1.78 8.75
CA PRO A 102 5.99 -0.54 9.42
C PRO A 102 6.78 0.33 8.45
N THR A 103 6.62 1.66 8.54
CA THR A 103 7.52 2.60 7.88
C THR A 103 7.93 3.73 8.81
N GLN A 104 9.17 4.19 8.64
CA GLN A 104 9.68 5.43 9.22
C GLN A 104 10.01 6.45 8.13
N ASN A 105 9.55 6.22 6.90
CA ASN A 105 9.81 7.09 5.77
C ASN A 105 9.25 8.49 6.08
N ALA A 106 10.13 9.49 6.10
CA ALA A 106 9.79 10.86 6.43
C ALA A 106 8.72 11.43 5.48
N PHE A 107 8.77 11.09 4.19
CA PHE A 107 7.74 11.51 3.24
C PHE A 107 6.37 10.90 3.58
N VAL A 108 6.31 9.61 3.91
CA VAL A 108 5.04 8.98 4.34
C VAL A 108 4.52 9.65 5.61
N LYS A 109 5.40 9.89 6.59
CA LYS A 109 5.05 10.51 7.87
C LYS A 109 4.56 11.96 7.71
N GLU A 110 5.25 12.77 6.91
CA GLU A 110 5.04 14.21 6.84
C GLU A 110 4.06 14.62 5.73
N SER A 111 4.00 13.86 4.63
CA SER A 111 3.24 14.23 3.42
C SER A 111 2.05 13.32 3.14
N MET A 112 2.01 12.11 3.71
CA MET A 112 0.94 11.13 3.48
C MET A 112 0.17 10.76 4.76
N ASN A 113 0.21 11.63 5.78
CA ASN A 113 -0.46 11.42 7.07
C ASN A 113 -0.12 10.07 7.73
N GLY A 114 1.08 9.56 7.47
CA GLY A 114 1.57 8.33 8.08
C GLY A 114 1.14 7.03 7.41
N VAL A 115 0.41 7.05 6.29
CA VAL A 115 0.05 5.82 5.56
C VAL A 115 0.31 5.97 4.07
N SER A 116 0.86 4.93 3.45
CA SER A 116 0.95 4.83 1.99
C SER A 116 0.62 3.42 1.52
N GLY A 117 0.26 3.31 0.26
CA GLY A 117 -0.19 2.07 -0.35
C GLY A 117 0.45 1.82 -1.70
N PHE A 118 0.36 0.57 -2.14
CA PHE A 118 0.60 0.18 -3.52
C PHE A 118 -0.14 -1.10 -3.86
N THR A 119 -0.75 -1.09 -5.03
CA THR A 119 -1.47 -2.23 -5.58
C THR A 119 -0.74 -2.75 -6.83
N PRO A 120 0.15 -3.76 -6.69
CA PRO A 120 0.93 -4.26 -7.83
C PRO A 120 0.11 -5.12 -8.80
N THR A 121 -0.99 -5.71 -8.34
CA THR A 121 -1.87 -6.57 -9.15
C THR A 121 -3.33 -6.39 -8.74
N ASN A 122 -4.24 -7.00 -9.48
CA ASN A 122 -5.68 -6.93 -9.24
C ASN A 122 -6.20 -7.65 -7.97
N ASN A 123 -5.31 -8.18 -7.13
CA ASN A 123 -5.66 -8.99 -5.97
C ASN A 123 -4.70 -8.87 -4.78
N ILE A 124 -3.72 -7.98 -4.86
CA ILE A 124 -2.69 -7.76 -3.83
C ILE A 124 -2.67 -6.28 -3.47
N LEU A 125 -2.75 -5.98 -2.18
CA LEU A 125 -2.48 -4.65 -1.62
C LEU A 125 -1.21 -4.70 -0.76
N ILE A 126 -0.39 -3.68 -0.85
CA ILE A 126 0.77 -3.44 0.01
C ILE A 126 0.55 -2.12 0.73
N LEU A 127 0.67 -2.12 2.05
CA LEU A 127 0.41 -0.95 2.91
C LEU A 127 1.63 -0.69 3.79
N PHE A 128 1.99 0.58 3.94
CA PHE A 128 3.06 1.05 4.82
C PHE A 128 2.47 2.01 5.85
N VAL A 129 2.67 1.71 7.14
CA VAL A 129 2.02 2.43 8.24
C VAL A 129 3.05 2.96 9.24
N VAL A 130 2.97 4.24 9.53
CA VAL A 130 3.66 4.94 10.62
C VAL A 130 2.83 4.75 11.89
N LEU A 131 3.34 3.97 12.83
CA LEU A 131 2.57 3.51 14.00
C LEU A 131 2.49 4.52 15.15
N ASP A 132 3.36 5.54 15.16
CA ASP A 132 3.41 6.56 16.23
C ASP A 132 2.45 7.74 15.98
N ASN A 133 1.61 7.65 14.96
CA ASN A 133 0.64 8.69 14.55
C ASN A 133 -0.81 8.17 14.63
N ASP A 134 -1.77 9.10 14.60
CA ASP A 134 -3.19 8.78 14.36
C ASP A 134 -3.38 8.36 12.90
N PHE A 135 -3.17 7.06 12.64
CA PHE A 135 -3.14 6.49 11.29
C PHE A 135 -4.50 5.99 10.82
N ALA A 136 -5.52 5.87 11.68
CA ALA A 136 -6.71 5.09 11.39
C ALA A 136 -7.49 5.64 10.18
N THR A 137 -7.72 6.95 10.13
CA THR A 137 -8.37 7.60 8.98
C THR A 137 -7.51 7.49 7.72
N ALA A 138 -6.21 7.78 7.80
CA ALA A 138 -5.31 7.67 6.65
C ALA A 138 -5.22 6.23 6.12
N LEU A 139 -5.29 5.23 7.00
CA LEU A 139 -5.30 3.82 6.66
C LEU A 139 -6.61 3.42 5.98
N GLU A 140 -7.75 3.88 6.48
CA GLU A 140 -9.05 3.68 5.82
C GLU A 140 -9.04 4.27 4.41
N GLU A 141 -8.64 5.54 4.28
CA GLU A 141 -8.54 6.23 2.99
C GLU A 141 -7.60 5.46 2.04
N THR A 142 -6.40 5.08 2.49
CA THR A 142 -5.44 4.35 1.66
C THR A 142 -5.99 2.99 1.22
N VAL A 143 -6.63 2.22 2.11
CA VAL A 143 -7.20 0.91 1.75
C VAL A 143 -8.26 1.05 0.66
N VAL A 144 -9.15 2.04 0.77
CA VAL A 144 -10.21 2.26 -0.22
C VAL A 144 -9.62 2.73 -1.56
N HIS A 145 -8.62 3.61 -1.54
CA HIS A 145 -7.90 4.06 -2.73
C HIS A 145 -7.24 2.87 -3.46
N GLU A 146 -6.43 2.08 -2.74
CA GLU A 146 -5.72 0.91 -3.29
C GLU A 146 -6.67 -0.20 -3.75
N PHE A 147 -7.81 -0.38 -3.07
CA PHE A 147 -8.85 -1.28 -3.54
C PHE A 147 -9.36 -0.88 -4.93
N ASN A 148 -9.52 0.41 -5.23
CA ASN A 148 -9.95 0.84 -6.56
C ASN A 148 -8.91 0.50 -7.63
N HIS A 149 -7.62 0.70 -7.36
CA HIS A 149 -6.56 0.27 -8.27
C HIS A 149 -6.66 -1.22 -8.61
N SER A 150 -6.99 -2.06 -7.63
CA SER A 150 -7.12 -3.49 -7.89
C SER A 150 -8.25 -3.83 -8.87
N ILE A 151 -9.33 -3.03 -8.89
CA ILE A 151 -10.40 -3.13 -9.89
C ILE A 151 -9.88 -2.64 -11.24
N PHE A 152 -9.22 -1.49 -11.26
CA PHE A 152 -8.63 -0.91 -12.48
C PHE A 152 -7.70 -1.92 -13.18
N TRP A 153 -6.85 -2.63 -12.43
CA TRP A 153 -5.94 -3.65 -12.94
C TRP A 153 -6.62 -4.87 -13.57
N ARG A 154 -7.89 -5.13 -13.28
CA ARG A 154 -8.66 -6.21 -13.94
C ARG A 154 -9.04 -5.86 -15.38
N HIS A 155 -9.21 -4.57 -15.64
CA HIS A 155 -9.81 -4.09 -16.87
C HIS A 155 -8.82 -3.31 -17.74
N THR A 156 -7.75 -2.80 -17.13
CA THR A 156 -6.82 -1.88 -17.78
C THR A 156 -5.38 -2.28 -17.50
N LYS A 157 -4.53 -2.08 -18.51
CA LYS A 157 -3.08 -2.11 -18.36
C LYS A 157 -2.58 -0.67 -18.43
N TRP A 158 -1.70 -0.29 -17.51
CA TRP A 158 -1.08 1.03 -17.52
C TRP A 158 0.02 1.06 -18.60
N ASN A 159 -0.30 1.61 -19.76
CA ASN A 159 0.62 1.69 -20.90
C ASN A 159 1.01 3.13 -21.22
N ARG A 160 0.16 4.09 -20.87
CA ARG A 160 0.30 5.51 -21.19
C ARG A 160 0.07 6.36 -19.95
N LEU A 161 0.60 7.58 -19.99
CA LEU A 161 0.41 8.56 -18.91
C LEU A 161 -1.08 8.84 -18.63
N ILE A 162 -1.93 8.83 -19.65
CA ILE A 162 -3.38 9.02 -19.50
C ILE A 162 -4.03 7.90 -18.69
N ASP A 163 -3.52 6.66 -18.77
CA ASP A 163 -4.03 5.54 -17.98
C ASP A 163 -3.75 5.78 -16.49
N GLY A 164 -2.57 6.34 -16.18
CA GLY A 164 -2.22 6.75 -14.83
C GLY A 164 -3.13 7.86 -14.30
N PHE A 165 -3.31 8.95 -15.07
CA PHE A 165 -4.22 10.03 -14.65
C PHE A 165 -5.65 9.54 -14.39
N VAL A 166 -6.16 8.66 -15.24
CA VAL A 166 -7.50 8.07 -15.06
C VAL A 166 -7.52 7.13 -13.86
N GLY A 167 -6.51 6.26 -13.70
CA GLY A 167 -6.43 5.32 -12.59
C GLY A 167 -6.36 5.99 -11.22
N GLU A 168 -5.46 6.96 -11.05
CA GLU A 168 -5.33 7.76 -9.83
C GLU A 168 -6.58 8.59 -9.56
N GLY A 169 -7.13 9.24 -10.59
CA GLY A 169 -8.36 10.05 -10.45
C GLY A 169 -9.58 9.22 -10.03
N LEU A 170 -9.72 8.01 -10.58
CA LEU A 170 -10.77 7.07 -10.17
C LEU A 170 -10.57 6.58 -8.74
N ALA A 171 -9.34 6.28 -8.33
CA ALA A 171 -9.04 5.82 -6.98
C ALA A 171 -9.32 6.90 -5.93
N GLU A 172 -8.91 8.14 -6.20
CA GLU A 172 -9.20 9.31 -5.37
C GLU A 172 -10.71 9.55 -5.24
N HIS A 173 -11.42 9.61 -6.36
CA HIS A 173 -12.86 9.86 -6.36
C HIS A 173 -13.64 8.74 -5.65
N PHE A 174 -13.27 7.48 -5.89
CA PHE A 174 -13.89 6.33 -5.22
C PHE A 174 -13.71 6.41 -3.70
N ARG A 175 -12.50 6.73 -3.22
CA ARG A 175 -12.26 6.88 -1.79
C ARG A 175 -13.07 8.02 -1.17
N GLU A 176 -13.12 9.19 -1.82
CA GLU A 176 -13.94 10.31 -1.38
C GLU A 176 -15.43 9.95 -1.30
N ASP A 177 -15.94 9.19 -2.26
CA ASP A 177 -17.35 8.80 -2.30
C ASP A 177 -17.72 7.79 -1.20
N LEU A 178 -16.83 6.86 -0.85
CA LEU A 178 -17.13 5.79 0.11
C LEU A 178 -16.89 6.17 1.57
N VAL A 179 -15.80 6.89 1.85
CA VAL A 179 -15.39 7.22 3.23
C VAL A 179 -15.32 8.72 3.50
N GLY A 180 -15.60 9.56 2.49
CA GLY A 180 -15.57 11.01 2.63
C GLY A 180 -14.15 11.54 2.71
N GLY A 181 -13.96 12.52 3.59
CA GLY A 181 -12.68 13.21 3.76
C GLY A 181 -12.52 14.42 2.84
N LYS A 182 -11.37 15.06 2.94
CA LYS A 182 -10.98 16.14 2.03
C LYS A 182 -10.26 15.53 0.83
N SER A 183 -10.26 16.24 -0.29
CA SER A 183 -9.35 15.88 -1.38
C SER A 183 -7.92 15.86 -0.90
N ALA A 184 -7.19 14.83 -1.34
CA ALA A 184 -5.81 14.65 -0.93
C ALA A 184 -4.97 15.85 -1.36
N PRO A 185 -3.90 16.20 -0.62
CA PRO A 185 -3.08 17.37 -0.95
C PRO A 185 -2.55 17.35 -2.40
N TRP A 186 -2.28 16.17 -2.95
CA TRP A 186 -1.79 15.98 -4.31
C TRP A 186 -2.88 16.02 -5.40
N SER A 187 -4.16 15.91 -5.04
CA SER A 187 -5.29 16.06 -5.99
C SER A 187 -5.84 17.49 -6.05
N LEU A 188 -5.32 18.40 -5.22
CA LEU A 188 -5.64 19.82 -5.27
C LEU A 188 -4.87 20.54 -6.38
N LYS A 189 -5.52 21.58 -6.93
CA LYS A 189 -4.91 22.44 -7.93
C LYS A 189 -3.72 23.19 -7.33
N ASN A 190 -2.51 22.83 -7.74
CA ASN A 190 -1.33 23.65 -7.55
C ASN A 190 -1.43 24.92 -8.41
N ASN A 191 -0.85 26.02 -7.94
CA ASN A 191 -0.70 27.19 -8.79
C ASN A 191 0.43 26.95 -9.82
N LEU A 192 0.42 27.73 -10.91
CA LEU A 192 1.35 27.52 -12.03
C LEU A 192 2.83 27.61 -11.61
N GLU A 193 3.14 28.43 -10.60
CA GLU A 193 4.50 28.59 -10.09
C GLU A 193 4.96 27.36 -9.28
N GLU A 194 4.07 26.76 -8.48
CA GLU A 194 4.34 25.48 -7.80
C GLU A 194 4.58 24.34 -8.79
N CYS A 195 3.78 24.26 -9.87
CA CYS A 195 4.01 23.27 -10.93
C CYS A 195 5.39 23.46 -11.59
N LYS A 196 5.78 24.70 -11.94
CA LYS A 196 7.08 24.97 -12.55
C LYS A 196 8.24 24.56 -11.66
N ASN A 197 8.14 24.77 -10.35
CA ASN A 197 9.17 24.40 -9.39
C ASN A 197 9.27 22.88 -9.18
N GLY A 198 8.19 22.13 -9.41
CA GLY A 198 8.18 20.65 -9.33
C GLY A 198 8.70 19.94 -10.59
N PHE A 199 8.72 20.61 -11.75
CA PHE A 199 9.20 20.06 -13.04
C PHE A 199 10.60 20.59 -13.43
N ILE A 200 11.49 20.77 -12.46
CA ILE A 200 12.89 21.08 -12.74
C ILE A 200 13.60 19.75 -13.09
N PHE A 201 13.78 19.52 -14.40
CA PHE A 201 14.72 18.53 -14.95
C PHE A 201 16.12 19.14 -15.07
#